data_AF-A0A818WXN2-F1
#
_entry.id   AF-A0A818WXN2-F1
#
_cell.length_a   1.000
_cell.length_b   1.000
_cell.length_c   1.000
_cell.angle_alpha   90.00
_cell.angle_beta   90.00
_cell.angle_gamma   90.00
#
_symmetry.space_group_name_H-M   'P 1'
#
loop_
_entity.id
_entity.type
_entity.pdbx_description
1 polymer ?
#
loop_
_entity_poly.entity_id
_entity_poly.type
_entity_poly.pdbx_seq_one_letter_code
_entity_poly.pdbx_strand_id
1 'polypeptide(L)'
;MSNTVNRYVPFNEMEGIASTNVPAYSNKKTGYFSSGRNYVYGIFTGYQWQCIEFARRWLLMRKSCTFRDIPCAFNIWTDGSCIERVTDGQCFRLLSVPNGSKEPPKKHSLLIYPRSHKMPYGHVAIITNVTSSYVEIAEQNNLYHYWPGDYARRERLRLYNGSYFIDDEDSIYGWMKIENDHELQPFDESNTINILPQYLESQSMD
;
A
#
# COMPACT_ATOMS: atom_id res chain seq x y z
N MET A 1 18.78 17.00 29.72
CA MET A 1 17.71 16.00 29.55
C MET A 1 16.83 16.48 28.40
N SER A 2 16.97 15.87 27.22
CA SER A 2 16.23 16.25 26.02
C SER A 2 14.81 15.68 26.09
N ASN A 3 13.83 16.49 26.48
CA ASN A 3 12.40 16.18 26.31
C ASN A 3 12.04 16.37 24.83
N THR A 4 12.37 15.41 23.98
CA THR A 4 11.73 15.30 22.66
C THR A 4 10.33 14.75 22.88
N VAL A 5 9.34 15.64 22.98
CA VAL A 5 7.94 15.27 22.81
C VAL A 5 7.82 14.72 21.39
N ASN A 6 7.84 13.40 21.25
CA ASN A 6 7.68 12.73 19.96
C ASN A 6 6.23 12.92 19.53
N ARG A 7 5.95 14.06 18.89
CA ARG A 7 4.60 14.44 18.49
C ARG A 7 4.33 13.78 17.15
N TYR A 8 3.39 12.85 17.12
CA TYR A 8 2.89 12.28 15.88
C TYR A 8 2.45 13.38 14.91
N VAL A 9 2.66 13.13 13.63
CA VAL A 9 2.17 14.00 12.56
C VAL A 9 0.64 14.15 12.72
N PRO A 10 0.10 15.37 12.72
CA PRO A 10 -1.33 15.61 12.83
C PRO A 10 -2.12 14.92 11.72
N PHE A 11 -3.37 14.55 12.01
CA PHE A 11 -4.28 13.98 11.02
C PHE A 11 -4.31 14.84 9.75
N ASN A 12 -4.33 14.19 8.58
CA ASN A 12 -4.43 14.83 7.27
C ASN A 12 -3.18 15.61 6.82
N GLU A 13 -2.14 15.70 7.65
CA GLU A 13 -0.84 16.21 7.19
C GLU A 13 -0.08 15.14 6.41
N MET A 14 0.65 15.59 5.39
CA MET A 14 1.47 14.72 4.56
C MET A 14 2.70 14.25 5.33
N GLU A 15 2.87 12.94 5.44
CA GLU A 15 4.02 12.29 6.06
C GLU A 15 5.18 12.18 5.07
N GLY A 16 4.89 11.90 3.80
CA GLY A 16 5.91 11.75 2.75
C GLY A 16 5.29 11.50 1.37
N ILE A 17 6.14 11.28 0.37
CA ILE A 17 5.70 11.01 -1.01
C ILE A 17 6.38 9.74 -1.50
N ALA A 18 5.63 8.66 -1.65
CA ALA A 18 6.12 7.41 -2.21
C ALA A 18 6.26 7.49 -3.72
N SER A 19 7.29 6.84 -4.27
CA SER A 19 7.45 6.65 -5.71
C SER A 19 7.30 7.97 -6.49
N THR A 20 7.88 9.06 -5.99
CA THR A 20 7.86 10.41 -6.61
C THR A 20 6.54 11.18 -6.57
N ASN A 21 5.36 10.52 -6.60
CA ASN A 21 4.09 11.24 -6.77
C ASN A 21 2.90 10.71 -5.94
N VAL A 22 3.08 9.75 -5.03
CA VAL A 22 1.98 9.22 -4.21
C VAL A 22 2.11 9.71 -2.76
N PRO A 23 1.40 10.78 -2.36
CA PRO A 23 1.51 11.31 -1.00
C PRO A 23 0.94 10.33 0.03
N ALA A 24 1.62 10.17 1.17
CA ALA A 24 1.06 9.51 2.34
C ALA A 24 0.64 10.56 3.36
N TYR A 25 -0.52 10.36 3.97
CA TYR A 25 -1.07 11.28 4.96
C TYR A 25 -1.24 10.58 6.30
N SER A 26 -1.08 11.35 7.36
CA SER A 26 -1.19 10.80 8.70
C SER A 26 -2.62 10.47 9.07
N ASN A 27 -2.80 9.24 9.57
CA ASN A 27 -4.03 8.79 10.19
C ASN A 27 -4.05 9.09 11.71
N LYS A 28 -3.29 10.11 12.17
CA LYS A 28 -3.24 10.61 13.57
C LYS A 28 -2.57 9.68 14.57
N LYS A 29 -3.08 8.45 14.75
CA LYS A 29 -2.61 7.44 15.69
C LYS A 29 -3.25 6.08 15.40
N THR A 30 -2.69 5.03 15.97
CA THR A 30 -3.22 3.66 15.87
C THR A 30 -4.67 3.59 16.35
N GLY A 31 -5.51 2.92 15.55
CA GLY A 31 -6.93 2.73 15.84
C GLY A 31 -7.82 3.95 15.56
N TYR A 32 -7.27 5.05 15.02
CA TYR A 32 -8.08 6.17 14.56
C TYR A 32 -8.84 5.81 13.27
N PHE A 33 -10.11 6.18 13.22
CA PHE A 33 -10.96 6.06 12.06
C PHE A 33 -11.61 7.41 11.77
N SER A 34 -11.61 7.81 10.50
CA SER A 34 -12.37 8.94 10.00
C SER A 34 -13.40 8.43 8.99
N SER A 35 -14.56 9.08 8.91
CA SER A 35 -15.56 8.81 7.87
C SER A 35 -15.20 9.46 6.54
N GLY A 36 -14.07 10.17 6.45
CA GLY A 36 -13.60 10.81 5.23
C GLY A 36 -13.32 9.78 4.15
N ARG A 37 -13.91 9.96 2.96
CA ARG A 37 -13.68 9.12 1.78
C ARG A 37 -12.68 9.83 0.87
N ASN A 38 -11.71 9.09 0.35
CA ASN A 38 -10.76 9.63 -0.62
C ASN A 38 -11.06 9.14 -2.03
N TYR A 39 -10.91 10.04 -3.00
CA TYR A 39 -11.13 9.78 -4.42
C TYR A 39 -9.98 10.33 -5.24
N VAL A 40 -9.63 9.62 -6.31
CA VAL A 40 -8.67 10.09 -7.33
C VAL A 40 -9.31 9.88 -8.69
N TYR A 41 -9.48 10.95 -9.46
CA TYR A 41 -10.20 10.95 -10.74
C TYR A 41 -11.60 10.33 -10.67
N GLY A 42 -12.33 10.55 -9.57
CA GLY A 42 -13.67 9.99 -9.34
C GLY A 42 -13.69 8.53 -8.87
N ILE A 43 -12.53 7.87 -8.75
CA ILE A 43 -12.41 6.49 -8.26
C ILE A 43 -12.19 6.52 -6.74
N PHE A 44 -13.02 5.79 -6.00
CA PHE A 44 -12.87 5.63 -4.55
C PHE A 44 -11.59 4.85 -4.23
N THR A 45 -10.66 5.46 -3.50
CA THR A 45 -9.43 4.79 -3.08
C THR A 45 -9.56 4.16 -1.69
N GLY A 46 -10.42 4.70 -0.83
CA GLY A 46 -10.68 4.17 0.51
C GLY A 46 -10.99 5.25 1.54
N TYR A 47 -11.06 4.86 2.80
CA TYR A 47 -11.23 5.78 3.92
C TYR A 47 -9.91 6.47 4.28
N GLN A 48 -9.97 7.77 4.52
CA GLN A 48 -8.86 8.59 4.97
C GLN A 48 -8.44 8.20 6.40
N TRP A 49 -7.16 7.94 6.70
CA TRP A 49 -6.04 7.63 5.81
C TRP A 49 -5.55 6.21 6.13
N GLN A 50 -6.36 5.23 5.77
CA GLN A 50 -6.12 3.82 6.08
C GLN A 50 -5.04 3.21 5.17
N CYS A 51 -4.47 2.08 5.59
CA CYS A 51 -3.44 1.38 4.82
C CYS A 51 -3.96 0.84 3.48
N ILE A 52 -5.20 0.31 3.45
CA ILE A 52 -5.87 -0.12 2.21
C ILE A 52 -6.06 1.06 1.24
N GLU A 53 -6.43 2.23 1.77
CA GLU A 53 -6.59 3.45 0.97
C GLU A 53 -5.28 3.83 0.26
N PHE A 54 -4.17 3.83 1.01
CA PHE A 54 -2.86 4.11 0.44
C PHE A 54 -2.45 3.12 -0.63
N ALA A 55 -2.59 1.81 -0.35
CA ALA A 55 -2.23 0.75 -1.29
C ALA A 55 -3.04 0.84 -2.59
N ARG A 56 -4.35 1.07 -2.50
CA ARG A 56 -5.23 1.24 -3.66
C ARG A 56 -4.88 2.49 -4.45
N ARG A 57 -4.66 3.63 -3.78
CA ARG A 57 -4.25 4.88 -4.43
C ARG A 57 -2.89 4.77 -5.10
N TRP A 58 -1.94 4.08 -4.47
CA TRP A 58 -0.63 3.81 -5.05
C TRP A 58 -0.75 3.00 -6.34
N LEU A 59 -1.53 1.90 -6.33
CA LEU A 59 -1.79 1.10 -7.54
C LEU A 59 -2.47 1.92 -8.63
N LEU A 60 -3.44 2.77 -8.26
CA LEU A 60 -4.12 3.61 -9.24
C LEU A 60 -3.13 4.57 -9.89
N MET A 61 -2.41 5.36 -9.09
CA MET A 61 -1.51 6.38 -9.62
C MET A 61 -0.29 5.81 -10.36
N ARG A 62 0.24 4.66 -9.93
CA ARG A 62 1.48 4.08 -10.47
C ARG A 62 1.28 3.01 -11.52
N LYS A 63 0.10 2.41 -11.56
CA LYS A 63 -0.19 1.22 -12.38
C LYS A 63 -1.52 1.29 -13.11
N SER A 64 -2.29 2.37 -12.94
CA SER A 64 -3.64 2.51 -13.51
C SER A 64 -4.60 1.40 -13.08
N CYS A 65 -4.32 0.78 -11.93
CA CYS A 65 -5.04 -0.40 -11.47
C CYS A 65 -5.63 -0.22 -10.08
N THR A 66 -6.64 -1.00 -9.77
CA THR A 66 -7.19 -1.14 -8.41
C THR A 66 -7.37 -2.62 -8.07
N PHE A 67 -7.56 -2.94 -6.80
CA PHE A 67 -8.09 -4.25 -6.38
C PHE A 67 -9.52 -4.08 -5.89
N ARG A 68 -10.28 -5.18 -5.96
CA ARG A 68 -11.67 -5.28 -5.48
C ARG A 68 -11.82 -4.75 -4.05
N ASP A 69 -13.06 -4.52 -3.62
CA ASP A 69 -13.29 -4.18 -2.23
C ASP A 69 -13.01 -5.34 -1.29
N ILE A 70 -12.26 -5.02 -0.25
CA ILE A 70 -11.73 -5.97 0.71
C ILE A 70 -11.96 -5.41 2.12
N PRO A 71 -12.56 -6.18 3.04
CA PRO A 71 -12.97 -5.67 4.35
C PRO A 71 -11.81 -5.45 5.32
N CYS A 72 -10.73 -6.25 5.22
CA CYS A 72 -9.55 -6.16 6.06
C CYS A 72 -8.27 -6.24 5.21
N ALA A 73 -7.18 -5.59 5.62
CA ALA A 73 -5.95 -5.58 4.83
C ALA A 73 -5.36 -6.99 4.63
N PHE A 74 -5.48 -7.88 5.63
CA PHE A 74 -5.02 -9.27 5.48
C PHE A 74 -5.76 -10.05 4.38
N ASN A 75 -7.01 -9.68 4.05
CA ASN A 75 -7.79 -10.35 3.01
C ASN A 75 -7.24 -10.07 1.60
N ILE A 76 -6.33 -9.09 1.42
CA ILE A 76 -5.58 -8.93 0.18
C ILE A 76 -4.78 -10.21 -0.12
N TRP A 77 -4.24 -10.85 0.91
CA TRP A 77 -3.49 -12.10 0.75
C TRP A 77 -4.37 -13.31 0.36
N THR A 78 -5.56 -13.42 0.95
CA THR A 78 -6.43 -14.60 0.79
C THR A 78 -7.38 -14.48 -0.38
N ASP A 79 -7.90 -13.27 -0.62
CA ASP A 79 -9.00 -13.00 -1.54
C ASP A 79 -8.56 -12.13 -2.72
N GLY A 80 -7.37 -11.52 -2.65
CA GLY A 80 -6.78 -10.71 -3.73
C GLY A 80 -6.13 -11.59 -4.78
N SER A 81 -6.87 -11.90 -5.86
CA SER A 81 -6.35 -12.73 -6.96
C SER A 81 -5.67 -11.92 -8.07
N CYS A 82 -6.09 -10.66 -8.26
CA CYS A 82 -5.57 -9.77 -9.29
C CYS A 82 -5.82 -8.30 -8.93
N ILE A 83 -5.11 -7.43 -9.64
CA ILE A 83 -5.46 -6.01 -9.80
C ILE A 83 -6.05 -5.82 -11.19
N GLU A 84 -7.00 -4.91 -11.33
CA GLU A 84 -7.70 -4.66 -12.58
C GLU A 84 -7.39 -3.24 -13.06
N ARG A 85 -7.02 -3.10 -14.34
CA ARG A 85 -6.76 -1.81 -14.95
C ARG A 85 -8.08 -1.08 -15.20
N VAL A 86 -8.17 0.14 -14.68
CA VAL A 86 -9.46 0.85 -14.60
C VAL A 86 -9.97 1.38 -15.94
N THR A 87 -9.13 1.33 -16.98
CA THR A 87 -9.47 1.87 -18.32
C THR A 87 -10.00 0.83 -19.29
N ASP A 88 -9.80 -0.46 -19.01
CA ASP A 88 -10.19 -1.54 -19.93
C ASP A 88 -10.55 -2.87 -19.24
N GLY A 89 -10.46 -2.94 -17.91
CA GLY A 89 -10.80 -4.14 -17.15
C GLY A 89 -9.76 -5.25 -17.26
N GLN A 90 -8.56 -4.98 -17.81
CA GLN A 90 -7.53 -6.01 -17.88
C GLN A 90 -7.07 -6.40 -16.46
N CYS A 91 -7.18 -7.68 -16.14
CA CYS A 91 -6.73 -8.23 -14.86
C CYS A 91 -5.27 -8.70 -14.91
N PHE A 92 -4.48 -8.25 -13.95
CA PHE A 92 -3.08 -8.64 -13.73
C PHE A 92 -3.00 -9.44 -12.43
N ARG A 93 -2.56 -10.70 -12.51
CA ARG A 93 -2.56 -11.60 -11.35
C ARG A 93 -1.63 -11.10 -10.26
N LEU A 94 -2.07 -11.25 -9.01
CA LEU A 94 -1.23 -11.10 -7.84
C LEU A 94 -0.65 -12.46 -7.45
N LEU A 95 0.67 -12.56 -7.41
CA LEU A 95 1.39 -13.77 -7.06
C LEU A 95 1.91 -13.64 -5.62
N SER A 96 1.29 -14.39 -4.70
CA SER A 96 1.68 -14.42 -3.30
C SER A 96 2.98 -15.19 -3.10
N VAL A 97 3.97 -14.53 -2.53
CA VAL A 97 5.29 -15.09 -2.19
C VAL A 97 5.46 -15.04 -0.67
N PRO A 98 5.35 -16.19 0.03
CA PRO A 98 5.43 -16.22 1.49
C PRO A 98 6.77 -15.69 2.01
N ASN A 99 6.77 -15.05 3.18
CA ASN A 99 7.99 -14.72 3.89
C ASN A 99 8.75 -16.03 4.22
N GLY A 100 10.04 -16.11 3.89
CA GLY A 100 10.81 -17.36 3.90
C GLY A 100 10.82 -18.13 2.58
N SER A 101 10.26 -17.58 1.50
CA SER A 101 10.36 -18.14 0.15
C SER A 101 11.80 -18.06 -0.40
N LYS A 102 12.12 -18.95 -1.35
CA LYS A 102 13.38 -18.88 -2.14
C LYS A 102 13.40 -17.72 -3.12
N GLU A 103 12.22 -17.20 -3.46
CA GLU A 103 12.09 -16.06 -4.32
C GLU A 103 12.31 -14.77 -3.49
N PRO A 104 13.06 -13.76 -3.97
CA PRO A 104 13.26 -12.51 -3.23
C PRO A 104 12.05 -11.57 -3.28
N PRO A 105 11.95 -10.61 -2.33
CA PRO A 105 11.03 -9.49 -2.47
C PRO A 105 11.34 -8.67 -3.72
N LYS A 106 10.29 -8.13 -4.32
CA LYS A 106 10.38 -7.31 -5.53
C LYS A 106 9.84 -5.92 -5.24
N LYS A 107 10.57 -4.90 -5.69
CA LYS A 107 10.07 -3.51 -5.74
C LYS A 107 8.69 -3.48 -6.42
N HIS A 108 7.80 -2.62 -5.92
CA HIS A 108 6.41 -2.47 -6.34
C HIS A 108 5.47 -3.64 -5.98
N SER A 109 5.88 -4.49 -5.04
CA SER A 109 4.99 -5.53 -4.47
C SER A 109 4.22 -5.00 -3.26
N LEU A 110 3.04 -5.59 -3.02
CA LEU A 110 2.26 -5.37 -1.81
C LEU A 110 2.82 -6.25 -0.69
N LEU A 111 3.29 -5.67 0.42
CA LEU A 111 3.71 -6.40 1.62
C LEU A 111 2.51 -6.57 2.55
N ILE A 112 2.14 -7.80 2.88
CA ILE A 112 0.92 -8.10 3.64
C ILE A 112 1.23 -8.70 5.01
N TYR A 113 0.53 -8.17 6.02
CA TYR A 113 0.60 -8.61 7.40
C TYR A 113 -0.69 -9.33 7.79
N PRO A 114 -0.63 -10.44 8.54
CA PRO A 114 -1.79 -11.12 9.07
C PRO A 114 -2.46 -10.29 10.15
N ARG A 115 -3.67 -10.71 10.54
CA ARG A 115 -4.30 -10.21 11.77
C ARG A 115 -3.43 -10.53 12.99
N SER A 116 -3.25 -9.53 13.85
CA SER A 116 -2.61 -9.67 15.17
C SER A 116 -3.36 -8.85 16.23
N HIS A 117 -2.90 -8.90 17.48
CA HIS A 117 -3.44 -8.02 18.53
C HIS A 117 -3.17 -6.54 18.23
N LYS A 118 -2.00 -6.20 17.65
CA LYS A 118 -1.64 -4.83 17.26
C LYS A 118 -2.34 -4.40 15.96
N MET A 119 -2.55 -5.35 15.05
CA MET A 119 -3.13 -5.13 13.72
C MET A 119 -4.39 -6.01 13.55
N PRO A 120 -5.53 -5.67 14.18
CA PRO A 120 -6.73 -6.51 14.15
C PRO A 120 -7.34 -6.71 12.75
N TYR A 121 -7.02 -5.81 11.81
CA TYR A 121 -7.44 -5.89 10.41
C TYR A 121 -6.29 -6.33 9.48
N GLY A 122 -5.18 -6.79 10.05
CA GLY A 122 -3.92 -6.95 9.32
C GLY A 122 -3.38 -5.61 8.85
N HIS A 123 -2.44 -5.66 7.91
CA HIS A 123 -1.84 -4.44 7.35
C HIS A 123 -1.32 -4.66 5.92
N VAL A 124 -1.20 -3.57 5.18
CA VAL A 124 -0.63 -3.57 3.82
C VAL A 124 0.31 -2.39 3.65
N ALA A 125 1.48 -2.65 3.07
CA ALA A 125 2.47 -1.66 2.68
C ALA A 125 2.91 -1.88 1.23
N ILE A 126 3.58 -0.90 0.64
CA ILE A 126 4.19 -0.99 -0.69
C ILE A 126 5.70 -1.07 -0.55
N ILE A 127 6.33 -2.08 -1.14
CA ILE A 127 7.80 -2.16 -1.22
C ILE A 127 8.29 -1.16 -2.27
N THR A 128 8.93 -0.07 -1.87
CA THR A 128 9.43 0.98 -2.78
C THR A 128 10.86 0.72 -3.23
N ASN A 129 11.63 -0.06 -2.47
CA ASN A 129 12.98 -0.47 -2.83
C ASN A 129 13.37 -1.79 -2.18
N VAL A 130 14.30 -2.50 -2.81
CA VAL A 130 14.88 -3.74 -2.29
C VAL A 130 16.39 -3.67 -2.48
N THR A 131 17.13 -3.85 -1.39
CA THR A 131 18.59 -3.99 -1.39
C THR A 131 18.99 -5.40 -0.98
N SER A 132 20.29 -5.68 -0.90
CA SER A 132 20.77 -6.96 -0.38
C SER A 132 20.51 -7.17 1.12
N SER A 133 20.19 -6.12 1.88
CA SER A 133 20.12 -6.17 3.35
C SER A 133 18.86 -5.58 3.96
N TYR A 134 18.06 -4.84 3.20
CA TYR A 134 16.80 -4.26 3.66
C TYR A 134 15.83 -4.01 2.50
N VAL A 135 14.56 -3.89 2.85
CA VAL A 135 13.50 -3.33 2.00
C VAL A 135 13.11 -1.94 2.52
N GLU A 136 12.76 -1.03 1.62
CA GLU A 136 12.10 0.22 1.97
C GLU A 136 10.61 0.05 1.70
N ILE A 137 9.77 0.49 2.64
CA ILE A 137 8.32 0.35 2.54
C ILE A 137 7.60 1.68 2.75
N ALA A 138 6.57 1.91 1.96
CA ALA A 138 5.67 3.05 2.02
C ALA A 138 4.28 2.58 2.47
N GLU A 139 3.69 3.25 3.46
CA GLU A 139 2.46 2.83 4.11
C GLU A 139 1.80 3.98 4.87
N GLN A 140 0.47 3.93 5.04
CA GLN A 140 -0.26 4.79 5.99
C GLN A 140 -0.77 3.95 7.16
N ASN A 141 -1.11 4.62 8.27
CA ASN A 141 -1.76 3.99 9.43
C ASN A 141 -0.91 2.92 10.13
N ASN A 142 0.41 3.12 10.18
CA ASN A 142 1.31 2.30 10.98
C ASN A 142 2.22 3.19 11.85
N LEU A 143 3.17 3.88 11.22
CA LEU A 143 3.97 4.93 11.85
C LEU A 143 3.40 6.31 11.49
N TYR A 144 3.56 7.28 12.40
CA TYR A 144 2.97 8.63 12.28
C TYR A 144 4.05 9.72 12.33
N HIS A 145 5.07 9.61 11.48
CA HIS A 145 6.21 10.54 11.43
C HIS A 145 6.44 11.05 10.00
N TYR A 146 7.16 12.15 9.84
CA TYR A 146 7.61 12.60 8.52
C TYR A 146 8.65 11.63 7.97
N TRP A 147 8.50 11.25 6.71
CA TRP A 147 9.30 10.24 6.06
C TRP A 147 10.70 10.77 5.74
N PRO A 148 11.75 9.95 5.90
CA PRO A 148 13.11 10.34 5.54
C PRO A 148 13.38 10.35 4.02
N GLY A 149 12.45 9.82 3.22
CA GLY A 149 12.57 9.69 1.76
C GLY A 149 11.24 9.31 1.12
N ASP A 150 11.27 8.52 0.04
CA ASP A 150 10.07 8.00 -0.61
C ASP A 150 9.49 6.73 0.06
N TYR A 151 9.85 6.53 1.34
CA TYR A 151 9.48 5.39 2.17
C TYR A 151 9.23 5.83 3.62
N ALA A 152 8.33 5.15 4.31
CA ALA A 152 8.06 5.36 5.74
C ALA A 152 9.20 4.79 6.60
N ARG A 153 9.56 3.53 6.37
CA ARG A 153 10.57 2.81 7.16
C ARG A 153 11.32 1.77 6.34
N ARG A 154 12.34 1.18 6.96
CA ARG A 154 13.16 0.11 6.40
C ARG A 154 13.04 -1.13 7.29
N GLU A 155 12.81 -2.27 6.66
CA GLU A 155 12.84 -3.57 7.34
C GLU A 155 14.02 -4.40 6.85
N ARG A 156 14.63 -5.15 7.76
CA ARG A 156 15.82 -5.95 7.43
C ARG A 156 15.42 -7.08 6.47
N LEU A 157 16.19 -7.24 5.40
CA LEU A 157 16.10 -8.38 4.50
C LEU A 157 17.26 -9.33 4.81
N ARG A 158 16.92 -10.56 5.17
CA ARG A 158 17.86 -11.61 5.52
C ARG A 158 17.73 -12.78 4.56
N LEU A 159 18.84 -13.15 3.91
CA LEU A 159 18.95 -14.40 3.17
C LEU A 159 19.51 -15.48 4.10
N TYR A 160 18.74 -16.52 4.39
CA TYR A 160 19.13 -17.62 5.25
C TYR A 160 18.78 -18.96 4.59
N ASN A 161 19.77 -19.83 4.40
CA ASN A 161 19.63 -21.12 3.73
C ASN A 161 18.91 -21.05 2.36
N GLY A 162 19.17 -19.98 1.61
CA GLY A 162 18.54 -19.75 0.29
C GLY A 162 17.11 -19.23 0.33
N SER A 163 16.58 -18.90 1.51
CA SER A 163 15.26 -18.30 1.73
C SER A 163 15.37 -16.85 2.18
N TYR A 164 14.51 -15.99 1.66
CA TYR A 164 14.45 -14.57 1.97
C TYR A 164 13.43 -14.29 3.08
N PHE A 165 13.86 -13.55 4.09
CA PHE A 165 13.04 -13.12 5.22
C PHE A 165 13.07 -11.59 5.32
N ILE A 166 11.91 -10.96 5.27
CA ILE A 166 11.74 -9.60 5.78
C ILE A 166 11.48 -9.75 7.29
N ASP A 167 12.40 -9.24 8.10
CA ASP A 167 12.31 -9.26 9.55
C ASP A 167 11.66 -7.94 10.00
N ASP A 168 10.54 -8.04 10.72
CA ASP A 168 9.75 -6.93 11.29
C ASP A 168 9.32 -7.34 12.71
N GLU A 169 8.97 -6.37 13.56
CA GLU A 169 8.41 -6.62 14.90
C GLU A 169 7.05 -7.33 14.82
N ASP A 170 6.31 -7.09 13.74
CA ASP A 170 5.04 -7.74 13.43
C ASP A 170 5.22 -8.89 12.42
N SER A 171 4.40 -9.94 12.56
CA SER A 171 4.41 -11.07 11.63
C SER A 171 4.08 -10.60 10.20
N ILE A 172 4.69 -11.22 9.20
CA ILE A 172 4.46 -10.94 7.77
C ILE A 172 3.97 -12.22 7.09
N TYR A 173 2.88 -12.15 6.31
CA TYR A 173 2.52 -13.26 5.42
C TYR A 173 3.54 -13.41 4.29
N GLY A 174 3.84 -12.30 3.64
CA GLY A 174 4.79 -12.22 2.53
C GLY A 174 4.50 -11.01 1.66
N TRP A 175 4.96 -11.06 0.42
CA TRP A 175 4.70 -10.02 -0.57
C TRP A 175 3.95 -10.58 -1.79
N MET A 176 3.05 -9.78 -2.34
CA MET A 176 2.30 -10.11 -3.55
C MET A 176 2.86 -9.30 -4.72
N LYS A 177 3.45 -10.02 -5.68
CA LYS A 177 3.97 -9.42 -6.91
C LYS A 177 2.84 -9.26 -7.91
N ILE A 178 2.96 -8.26 -8.75
CA ILE A 178 2.10 -8.11 -9.92
C ILE A 178 2.73 -8.86 -11.10
N GLU A 179 2.02 -9.85 -11.63
CA GLU A 179 2.38 -10.53 -12.87
C GLU A 179 2.31 -9.54 -14.05
N ASN A 180 3.30 -9.58 -14.95
CA ASN A 180 3.42 -8.66 -16.06
C ASN A 180 3.44 -7.16 -15.69
N ASP A 181 4.01 -6.81 -14.53
CA ASP A 181 4.13 -5.42 -14.04
C ASP A 181 4.75 -4.40 -15.02
N HIS A 182 5.47 -4.88 -16.04
CA HIS A 182 6.07 -4.06 -17.10
C HIS A 182 5.07 -3.54 -18.13
N GLU A 183 3.90 -4.17 -18.25
CA GLU A 183 2.78 -3.73 -19.09
C GLU A 183 1.98 -2.59 -18.43
N LEU A 184 2.20 -2.34 -17.13
CA LEU A 184 1.47 -1.35 -16.36
C LEU A 184 2.17 0.01 -16.40
N GLN A 185 1.39 1.04 -16.69
CA GLN A 185 1.85 2.41 -16.76
C GLN A 185 1.20 3.26 -15.66
N PRO A 186 1.89 4.30 -15.16
CA PRO A 186 1.27 5.31 -14.31
C PRO A 186 0.02 5.89 -14.96
N PHE A 187 -0.94 6.24 -14.11
CA PHE A 187 -2.15 6.88 -14.60
C PHE A 187 -1.84 8.33 -14.99
N ASP A 188 -2.33 8.75 -16.14
CA ASP A 188 -2.17 10.10 -16.71
C ASP A 188 -3.55 10.74 -16.88
N GLU A 189 -3.65 12.05 -16.68
CA GLU A 189 -4.89 12.82 -16.81
C GLU A 189 -5.53 12.66 -18.20
N SER A 190 -4.70 12.45 -19.23
CA SER A 190 -5.16 12.17 -20.60
C SER A 190 -6.01 10.89 -20.72
N ASN A 191 -5.87 9.94 -19.78
CA ASN A 191 -6.57 8.66 -19.78
C ASN A 191 -7.82 8.64 -18.89
N THR A 192 -8.13 9.74 -18.20
CA THR A 192 -9.32 9.85 -17.34
C THR A 192 -10.62 9.59 -18.10
N ILE A 193 -10.69 9.96 -19.38
CA ILE A 193 -11.85 9.72 -20.24
C ILE A 193 -12.13 8.23 -20.48
N ASN A 194 -11.12 7.37 -20.30
CA ASN A 194 -11.23 5.93 -20.52
C ASN A 194 -11.60 5.17 -19.24
N ILE A 195 -11.73 5.83 -18.08
CA ILE A 195 -12.12 5.15 -16.83
C ILE A 195 -13.48 4.48 -17.04
N LEU A 196 -13.52 3.17 -16.81
CA LEU A 196 -14.76 2.41 -16.99
C LEU A 196 -15.80 2.83 -15.93
N PRO A 197 -17.09 2.99 -16.31
CA PRO A 197 -18.11 3.56 -15.43
C PRO A 197 -18.28 2.84 -14.08
N GLN A 198 -18.00 1.54 -14.00
CA GLN A 198 -18.12 0.79 -12.74
C GLN A 198 -17.15 1.24 -11.65
N TYR A 199 -16.08 1.96 -11.99
CA TYR A 199 -15.13 2.51 -11.00
C TYR A 199 -15.47 3.92 -10.55
N LEU A 200 -16.36 4.60 -11.27
CA LEU A 200 -16.80 5.94 -10.91
C LEU A 200 -17.92 5.81 -9.90
N GLU A 201 -17.68 6.25 -8.66
CA GLU A 201 -18.79 6.46 -7.74
C GLU A 201 -19.48 7.78 -8.10
N SER A 202 -20.81 7.75 -8.22
CA SER A 202 -21.59 8.98 -8.27
C SER A 202 -21.29 9.79 -7.01
N GLN A 203 -20.65 10.94 -7.16
CA GLN A 203 -20.54 11.90 -6.07
C GLN A 203 -21.97 12.38 -5.77
N SER A 204 -22.65 11.75 -4.81
CA SER A 204 -23.75 12.41 -4.13
C SER A 204 -23.13 13.58 -3.40
N MET A 205 -23.38 14.79 -3.90
CA MET A 205 -23.13 16.02 -3.17
C MET A 205 -24.03 15.99 -1.94
N ASP A 206 -23.47 15.58 -0.80
CA ASP A 206 -24.06 15.83 0.52
C ASP A 206 -23.83 17.30 0.92
#